data_AF-A0A1Z8APU1-F1
#
_entry.id   AF-A0A1Z8APU1-F1
#
_cell.length_a   1.000
_cell.length_b   1.000
_cell.length_c   1.000
_cell.angle_alpha   90.00
_cell.angle_beta   90.00
_cell.angle_gamma   90.00
#
_symmetry.space_group_name_H-M   'P 1'
#
loop_
_entity.id
_entity.type
_entity.pdbx_description
1 polymer ?
#
loop_
_entity_poly.entity_id
_entity_poly.type
_entity_poly.pdbx_seq_one_letter_code
_entity_poly.pdbx_strand_id
1 'polypeptide(L)'
;GQRIYVKLDGLTAGISNGVPVLGINGNGTIEKIAPALQDTVILRDSEVFDIVPTIVTGPSEFTTDKLLTLVQLAEAQFTDSDLAANRTFASEPTDQFDGVRFIQTCGDFFAAPIRLETSTFSDFKALRLPNGSGSITAVLQRDFRDDFYVLSVNSPEDFNFDATTRCNFDIVACGTAASAGSNTLLSENFETQSTGAAAMPAGWTNFQEEGTETWEVYTATGANASLGKSVSCGSFRSGDASTVAWLITPQFDFDAQSGEVFSFETSNSFADGSSMEVLFSNDWDGTTAGIATASWEPMADPIVVDDSENFGNWVFSGNVSLDCVTGTGAIAFRYIGSGDAGTDGTYELDNISLTSN
;
A
#
# COMPACT_ATOMS: atom_id res chain seq x y z
N GLY A 1 -26.35 -14.28 -10.65
CA GLY A 1 -25.98 -15.46 -9.86
C GLY A 1 -27.07 -16.52 -9.94
N GLN A 2 -26.71 -17.78 -9.69
CA GLN A 2 -27.67 -18.90 -9.65
C GLN A 2 -27.44 -19.67 -8.36
N ARG A 3 -28.50 -20.01 -7.63
CA ARG A 3 -28.36 -20.86 -6.45
C ARG A 3 -27.91 -22.26 -6.91
N ILE A 4 -26.95 -22.84 -6.20
CA ILE A 4 -26.55 -24.22 -6.40
C ILE A 4 -26.68 -24.99 -5.08
N TYR A 5 -26.94 -26.28 -5.19
CA TYR A 5 -26.82 -27.24 -4.10
C TYR A 5 -25.62 -28.12 -4.40
N VAL A 6 -24.75 -28.27 -3.41
CA VAL A 6 -23.57 -29.13 -3.52
C VAL A 6 -23.79 -30.37 -2.68
N LYS A 7 -23.78 -31.54 -3.32
CA LYS A 7 -23.85 -32.83 -2.64
C LYS A 7 -22.49 -33.14 -2.01
N LEU A 8 -22.42 -33.07 -0.68
CA LEU A 8 -21.16 -33.20 0.06
C LEU A 8 -20.69 -34.66 0.22
N ASP A 9 -21.58 -35.63 0.12
CA ASP A 9 -21.24 -37.05 0.26
C ASP A 9 -20.24 -37.49 -0.83
N GLY A 10 -19.09 -38.02 -0.41
CA GLY A 10 -17.98 -38.39 -1.29
C GLY A 10 -17.01 -37.25 -1.63
N LEU A 11 -17.25 -36.02 -1.15
CA LEU A 11 -16.32 -34.90 -1.29
C LEU A 11 -15.42 -34.73 -0.06
N THR A 12 -14.29 -34.09 -0.28
CA THR A 12 -13.32 -33.68 0.74
C THR A 12 -13.15 -32.17 0.68
N ALA A 13 -13.19 -31.53 1.84
CA ALA A 13 -12.94 -30.11 2.01
C ALA A 13 -11.56 -29.89 2.65
N GLY A 14 -10.92 -28.79 2.29
CA GLY A 14 -9.62 -28.40 2.85
C GLY A 14 -9.16 -27.08 2.27
N ILE A 15 -7.88 -26.76 2.46
CA ILE A 15 -7.24 -25.57 1.90
C ILE A 15 -6.26 -26.01 0.81
N SER A 16 -6.24 -25.28 -0.30
CA SER A 16 -5.25 -25.43 -1.36
C SER A 16 -4.83 -24.04 -1.81
N ASN A 17 -3.53 -23.73 -1.79
CA ASN A 17 -2.99 -22.41 -2.15
C ASN A 17 -3.76 -21.27 -1.46
N GLY A 18 -3.91 -21.35 -0.13
CA GLY A 18 -4.57 -20.32 0.67
C GLY A 18 -6.09 -20.24 0.59
N VAL A 19 -6.72 -20.90 -0.39
CA VAL A 19 -8.17 -20.82 -0.59
C VAL A 19 -8.88 -22.09 -0.14
N PRO A 20 -10.10 -21.97 0.43
CA PRO A 20 -10.93 -23.12 0.75
C PRO A 20 -11.40 -23.83 -0.52
N VAL A 21 -11.20 -25.14 -0.59
CA VAL A 21 -11.55 -25.97 -1.74
C VAL A 21 -12.41 -27.16 -1.35
N LEU A 22 -13.21 -27.62 -2.30
CA LEU A 22 -14.04 -28.81 -2.20
C LEU A 22 -13.84 -29.67 -3.45
N GLY A 23 -13.53 -30.95 -3.25
CA GLY A 23 -13.21 -31.85 -4.36
C GLY A 23 -13.24 -33.33 -3.99
N ILE A 24 -12.61 -34.17 -4.80
CA ILE A 24 -12.52 -35.62 -4.56
C ILE A 24 -11.27 -35.91 -3.73
N ASN A 25 -11.38 -36.85 -2.80
CA ASN A 25 -10.21 -37.31 -2.06
C ASN A 25 -9.23 -38.03 -2.99
N GLY A 26 -8.13 -37.37 -3.33
CA GLY A 26 -7.00 -37.96 -4.02
C GLY A 26 -6.02 -38.63 -3.04
N ASN A 27 -4.83 -38.99 -3.54
CA ASN A 27 -3.80 -39.58 -2.70
C ASN A 27 -3.01 -38.48 -1.95
N GLY A 28 -3.65 -37.89 -0.93
CA GLY A 28 -3.06 -36.82 -0.11
C GLY A 28 -3.29 -35.39 -0.63
N THR A 29 -4.08 -35.23 -1.69
CA THR A 29 -4.50 -33.93 -2.25
C THR A 29 -6.01 -33.93 -2.53
N ILE A 30 -6.59 -32.73 -2.59
CA ILE A 30 -7.98 -32.56 -3.03
C ILE A 30 -7.97 -32.40 -4.55
N GLU A 31 -8.55 -33.37 -5.25
CA GLU A 31 -8.60 -33.40 -6.71
C GLU A 31 -9.87 -32.75 -7.26
N LYS A 32 -9.79 -32.24 -8.50
CA LYS A 32 -10.92 -31.62 -9.20
C LYS A 32 -12.03 -32.65 -9.41
N ILE A 33 -13.29 -32.22 -9.28
CA ILE A 33 -14.44 -33.01 -9.70
C ILE A 33 -14.39 -33.12 -11.24
N ALA A 34 -14.21 -34.35 -11.74
CA ALA A 34 -14.15 -34.60 -13.17
C ALA A 34 -15.43 -34.09 -13.87
N PRO A 35 -15.34 -33.52 -15.09
CA PRO A 35 -16.50 -32.96 -15.79
C PRO A 35 -17.70 -33.92 -15.88
N ALA A 36 -17.45 -35.21 -16.08
CA ALA A 36 -18.49 -36.24 -16.15
C ALA A 36 -19.27 -36.46 -14.84
N LEU A 37 -18.75 -36.00 -13.70
CA LEU A 37 -19.36 -36.14 -12.38
C LEU A 37 -19.96 -34.84 -11.85
N GLN A 38 -19.71 -33.69 -12.50
CA GLN A 38 -20.13 -32.38 -12.01
C GLN A 38 -21.64 -32.31 -11.79
N ASP A 39 -22.45 -32.81 -12.73
CA ASP A 39 -23.92 -32.80 -12.62
C ASP A 39 -24.46 -33.71 -11.50
N THR A 40 -23.65 -34.64 -10.99
CA THR A 40 -24.03 -35.50 -9.85
C THR A 40 -23.71 -34.87 -8.49
N VAL A 41 -22.84 -33.85 -8.50
CA VAL A 41 -22.32 -33.18 -7.32
C VAL A 41 -22.93 -31.78 -7.17
N ILE A 42 -23.00 -31.02 -8.26
CA ILE A 42 -23.49 -29.65 -8.30
C ILE A 42 -24.85 -29.66 -9.00
N LEU A 43 -25.90 -29.42 -8.22
CA LEU A 43 -27.26 -29.31 -8.72
C LEU A 43 -27.62 -27.82 -8.80
N ARG A 44 -27.87 -27.33 -10.01
CA ARG A 44 -28.28 -25.95 -10.23
C ARG A 44 -29.76 -25.78 -9.93
N ASP A 45 -30.10 -24.80 -9.10
CA ASP A 45 -31.48 -24.39 -8.87
C ASP A 45 -32.01 -23.61 -10.08
N SER A 46 -33.32 -23.54 -10.27
CA SER A 46 -33.92 -22.69 -11.29
C SER A 46 -33.92 -21.20 -10.89
N GLU A 47 -33.66 -20.91 -9.61
CA GLU A 47 -33.60 -19.55 -9.08
C GLU A 47 -32.30 -18.83 -9.51
N VAL A 48 -32.49 -17.81 -10.34
CA VAL A 48 -31.46 -16.86 -10.76
C VAL A 48 -31.77 -15.52 -10.12
N PHE A 49 -30.76 -14.86 -9.59
CA PHE A 49 -30.87 -13.58 -8.88
C PHE A 49 -29.62 -12.74 -9.10
N ASP A 50 -29.75 -11.43 -8.92
CA ASP A 50 -28.61 -10.53 -8.94
C ASP A 50 -27.79 -10.72 -7.66
N ILE A 51 -26.49 -11.00 -7.84
CA ILE A 51 -25.58 -11.11 -6.70
C ILE A 51 -25.24 -9.68 -6.29
N VAL A 52 -25.47 -9.35 -5.03
CA VAL A 52 -25.02 -8.07 -4.46
C VAL A 52 -23.58 -8.27 -3.99
N PRO A 53 -22.59 -7.60 -4.61
CA PRO A 53 -21.20 -7.70 -4.17
C PRO A 53 -21.00 -7.02 -2.82
N THR A 54 -20.02 -7.52 -2.06
CA THR A 54 -19.56 -6.82 -0.85
C THR A 54 -18.70 -5.64 -1.24
N ILE A 55 -19.05 -4.43 -0.80
CA ILE A 55 -18.26 -3.23 -1.09
C ILE A 55 -16.99 -3.27 -0.24
N VAL A 56 -15.86 -2.96 -0.87
CA VAL A 56 -14.55 -2.80 -0.23
C VAL A 56 -13.88 -1.54 -0.78
N THR A 57 -13.10 -0.87 0.06
CA THR A 57 -12.43 0.39 -0.29
C THR A 57 -10.95 0.24 -0.64
N GLY A 58 -10.32 -0.85 -0.21
CA GLY A 58 -8.90 -1.10 -0.51
C GLY A 58 -8.35 -2.40 0.07
N PRO A 59 -7.01 -2.60 -0.03
CA PRO A 59 -6.36 -3.85 0.37
C PRO A 59 -6.48 -4.18 1.85
N SER A 60 -6.55 -3.17 2.73
CA SER A 60 -6.69 -3.34 4.19
C SER A 60 -7.98 -4.09 4.58
N GLU A 61 -8.97 -4.10 3.70
CA GLU A 61 -10.21 -4.85 3.89
C GLU A 61 -10.16 -6.29 3.37
N PHE A 62 -9.08 -6.70 2.70
CA PHE A 62 -8.94 -8.04 2.13
C PHE A 62 -8.58 -9.05 3.21
N THR A 63 -9.50 -9.97 3.44
CA THR A 63 -9.52 -10.84 4.61
C THR A 63 -9.94 -12.25 4.18
N THR A 64 -9.57 -13.26 4.98
CA THR A 64 -9.81 -14.66 4.65
C THR A 64 -11.30 -15.03 4.58
N ASP A 65 -12.17 -14.32 5.30
CA ASP A 65 -13.63 -14.48 5.25
C ASP A 65 -14.26 -13.92 3.97
N LYS A 66 -13.56 -13.01 3.26
CA LYS A 66 -13.97 -12.50 1.94
C LYS A 66 -13.43 -13.32 0.76
N LEU A 67 -12.60 -14.34 1.00
CA LEU A 67 -12.07 -15.20 -0.07
C LEU A 67 -13.17 -15.95 -0.82
N LEU A 68 -13.01 -16.06 -2.14
CA LEU A 68 -13.93 -16.69 -3.08
C LEU A 68 -15.34 -16.06 -3.07
N THR A 69 -15.46 -14.80 -2.62
CA THR A 69 -16.71 -14.03 -2.66
C THR A 69 -16.63 -12.92 -3.71
N LEU A 70 -17.81 -12.47 -4.15
CA LEU A 70 -17.92 -11.34 -5.06
C LEU A 70 -17.78 -10.03 -4.27
N VAL A 71 -16.80 -9.23 -4.62
CA VAL A 71 -16.54 -7.91 -4.06
C VAL A 71 -16.71 -6.84 -5.12
N GLN A 72 -16.98 -5.61 -4.68
CA GLN A 72 -16.94 -4.42 -5.52
C GLN A 72 -15.94 -3.46 -4.90
N LEU A 73 -14.81 -3.30 -5.57
CA LEU A 73 -13.81 -2.30 -5.22
C LEU A 73 -14.31 -0.95 -5.73
N ALA A 74 -14.57 -0.04 -4.80
CA ALA A 74 -14.97 1.32 -5.12
C ALA A 74 -13.76 2.19 -5.50
N GLU A 75 -14.00 3.20 -6.36
CA GLU A 75 -13.04 4.25 -6.71
C GLU A 75 -11.63 3.73 -7.01
N ALA A 76 -11.52 2.92 -8.06
CA ALA A 76 -10.28 2.29 -8.48
C ALA A 76 -9.98 2.55 -9.94
N GLN A 77 -8.71 2.43 -10.29
CA GLN A 77 -8.19 2.60 -11.65
C GLN A 77 -7.03 1.64 -11.93
N PHE A 78 -6.76 1.33 -13.19
CA PHE A 78 -5.47 0.74 -13.56
C PHE A 78 -4.34 1.72 -13.31
N THR A 79 -3.15 1.25 -12.95
CA THR A 79 -1.96 2.13 -12.77
C THR A 79 -1.59 2.87 -14.06
N ASP A 80 -1.00 4.06 -13.90
CA ASP A 80 -0.53 4.85 -15.05
C ASP A 80 0.55 4.12 -15.86
N SER A 81 1.38 3.30 -15.21
CA SER A 81 2.36 2.45 -15.90
C SER A 81 1.72 1.43 -16.84
N ASP A 82 0.63 0.77 -16.40
CA ASP A 82 -0.07 -0.22 -17.23
C ASP A 82 -0.78 0.42 -18.42
N LEU A 83 -1.37 1.61 -18.22
CA LEU A 83 -2.04 2.36 -19.27
C LEU A 83 -1.06 3.00 -20.26
N ALA A 84 0.05 3.59 -19.79
CA ALA A 84 1.09 4.18 -20.62
C ALA A 84 1.78 3.13 -21.51
N ALA A 85 1.93 1.90 -21.00
CA ALA A 85 2.41 0.76 -21.77
C ALA A 85 1.35 0.17 -22.74
N ASN A 86 0.13 0.74 -22.76
CA ASN A 86 -0.99 0.31 -23.60
C ASN A 86 -1.29 -1.20 -23.43
N ARG A 87 -1.23 -1.71 -22.20
CA ARG A 87 -1.37 -3.15 -21.94
C ARG A 87 -2.76 -3.66 -22.28
N THR A 88 -2.82 -4.96 -22.58
CA THR A 88 -4.05 -5.74 -22.63
C THR A 88 -4.37 -6.37 -21.28
N PHE A 89 -5.52 -7.01 -21.11
CA PHE A 89 -5.82 -7.77 -19.88
C PHE A 89 -4.83 -8.93 -19.62
N ALA A 90 -4.51 -9.73 -20.64
CA ALA A 90 -3.65 -10.92 -20.48
C ALA A 90 -3.07 -11.45 -21.81
N SER A 91 -2.63 -10.56 -22.71
CA SER A 91 -2.08 -10.93 -24.02
C SER A 91 -0.67 -10.38 -24.27
N GLU A 92 0.06 -9.99 -23.24
CA GLU A 92 1.46 -9.58 -23.38
C GLU A 92 2.38 -10.79 -23.57
N PRO A 93 3.52 -10.66 -24.25
CA PRO A 93 4.45 -11.78 -24.48
C PRO A 93 4.96 -12.47 -23.21
N THR A 94 4.95 -11.75 -22.08
CA THR A 94 5.36 -12.24 -20.77
C THR A 94 4.23 -12.88 -19.97
N ASP A 95 2.98 -12.74 -20.40
CA ASP A 95 1.83 -13.37 -19.74
C ASP A 95 1.86 -14.89 -20.02
N GLN A 96 1.78 -15.70 -18.97
CA GLN A 96 1.87 -17.16 -19.06
C GLN A 96 0.50 -17.81 -18.85
N PHE A 97 0.14 -18.08 -17.60
CA PHE A 97 -1.16 -18.64 -17.21
C PHE A 97 -2.19 -17.53 -17.02
N ASP A 98 -1.77 -16.45 -16.38
CA ASP A 98 -2.55 -15.26 -16.14
C ASP A 98 -1.72 -14.03 -16.52
N GLY A 99 -2.41 -13.00 -17.01
CA GLY A 99 -1.88 -11.65 -17.08
C GLY A 99 -2.12 -10.94 -15.76
N VAL A 100 -1.06 -10.40 -15.17
CA VAL A 100 -1.12 -9.61 -13.94
C VAL A 100 -1.09 -8.13 -14.29
N ARG A 101 -2.09 -7.39 -13.83
CA ARG A 101 -2.19 -5.93 -13.92
C ARG A 101 -2.39 -5.33 -12.54
N PHE A 102 -2.07 -4.06 -12.39
CA PHE A 102 -2.12 -3.38 -11.11
C PHE A 102 -3.24 -2.36 -11.07
N ILE A 103 -4.01 -2.42 -9.99
CA ILE A 103 -5.11 -1.54 -9.67
C ILE A 103 -4.68 -0.64 -8.52
N GLN A 104 -4.91 0.66 -8.65
CA GLN A 104 -4.75 1.65 -7.61
C GLN A 104 -6.14 2.12 -7.15
N THR A 105 -6.30 2.28 -5.85
CA THR A 105 -7.50 2.88 -5.23
C THR A 105 -7.33 4.39 -5.11
N CYS A 106 -8.39 5.17 -5.24
CA CYS A 106 -8.34 6.63 -5.18
C CYS A 106 -8.36 7.19 -3.75
N GLY A 107 -8.63 6.36 -2.74
CA GLY A 107 -8.75 6.81 -1.34
C GLY A 107 -7.42 6.93 -0.58
N ASP A 108 -6.36 6.31 -1.09
CA ASP A 108 -5.06 6.27 -0.43
C ASP A 108 -3.95 6.30 -1.50
N PHE A 109 -3.13 7.35 -1.44
CA PHE A 109 -2.02 7.56 -2.37
C PHE A 109 -0.88 6.56 -2.14
N PHE A 110 -0.64 6.17 -0.89
CA PHE A 110 0.46 5.29 -0.49
C PHE A 110 0.09 3.81 -0.52
N ALA A 111 -1.20 3.48 -0.72
CA ALA A 111 -1.65 2.10 -0.80
C ALA A 111 -0.90 1.32 -1.89
N ALA A 112 -0.39 0.14 -1.51
CA ALA A 112 0.22 -0.79 -2.44
C ALA A 112 -0.79 -1.18 -3.54
N PRO A 113 -0.38 -1.21 -4.83
CA PRO A 113 -1.28 -1.58 -5.90
C PRO A 113 -1.83 -3.00 -5.75
N ILE A 114 -3.13 -3.16 -5.97
CA ILE A 114 -3.84 -4.44 -5.95
C ILE A 114 -3.56 -5.20 -7.25
N ARG A 115 -3.27 -6.49 -7.13
CA ARG A 115 -3.10 -7.38 -8.29
C ARG A 115 -4.45 -7.81 -8.86
N LEU A 116 -4.63 -7.59 -10.15
CA LEU A 116 -5.71 -8.16 -10.96
C LEU A 116 -5.12 -9.27 -11.83
N GLU A 117 -5.67 -10.47 -11.71
CA GLU A 117 -5.28 -11.63 -12.52
C GLU A 117 -6.39 -11.98 -13.52
N THR A 118 -6.02 -11.93 -14.80
CA THR A 118 -6.90 -12.37 -15.89
C THR A 118 -6.29 -13.56 -16.61
N SER A 119 -7.07 -14.62 -16.81
CA SER A 119 -6.58 -15.81 -17.50
C SER A 119 -6.18 -15.54 -18.96
N THR A 120 -5.05 -16.09 -19.40
CA THR A 120 -4.64 -16.07 -20.82
C THR A 120 -5.52 -16.96 -21.71
N PHE A 121 -6.51 -17.67 -21.13
CA PHE A 121 -7.55 -18.40 -21.84
C PHE A 121 -8.87 -17.61 -21.98
N SER A 122 -9.00 -16.45 -21.34
CA SER A 122 -10.19 -15.61 -21.49
C SER A 122 -10.36 -15.10 -22.93
N ASP A 123 -11.60 -14.93 -23.36
CA ASP A 123 -11.94 -14.40 -24.67
C ASP A 123 -11.69 -12.88 -24.79
N PHE A 124 -11.59 -12.18 -23.67
CA PHE A 124 -11.28 -10.75 -23.58
C PHE A 124 -9.80 -10.43 -23.30
N LYS A 125 -8.91 -11.43 -23.19
CA LYS A 125 -7.49 -11.24 -22.85
C LYS A 125 -6.75 -10.20 -23.67
N ALA A 126 -7.12 -10.04 -24.94
CA ALA A 126 -6.45 -9.15 -25.89
C ALA A 126 -7.08 -7.75 -25.94
N LEU A 127 -8.16 -7.50 -25.19
CA LEU A 127 -8.73 -6.17 -25.07
C LEU A 127 -7.79 -5.27 -24.27
N ARG A 128 -7.77 -3.98 -24.63
CA ARG A 128 -7.02 -2.96 -23.89
C ARG A 128 -7.69 -2.70 -22.56
N LEU A 129 -6.86 -2.38 -21.56
CA LEU A 129 -7.35 -1.95 -20.26
C LEU A 129 -8.17 -0.67 -20.42
N PRO A 130 -9.37 -0.59 -19.81
CA PRO A 130 -10.17 0.63 -19.86
C PRO A 130 -9.44 1.78 -19.15
N ASN A 131 -9.43 2.96 -19.77
CA ASN A 131 -8.97 4.17 -19.13
C ASN A 131 -10.02 4.67 -18.11
N GLY A 132 -9.62 5.62 -17.27
CA GLY A 132 -10.49 6.22 -16.27
C GLY A 132 -10.45 5.51 -14.92
N SER A 133 -11.45 5.79 -14.11
CA SER A 133 -11.62 5.29 -12.75
C SER A 133 -13.10 5.05 -12.47
N GLY A 134 -13.40 4.24 -11.47
CA GLY A 134 -14.76 3.93 -11.07
C GLY A 134 -14.80 2.68 -10.20
N SER A 135 -15.71 1.76 -10.46
CA SER A 135 -15.81 0.52 -9.67
C SER A 135 -15.41 -0.71 -10.46
N ILE A 136 -14.84 -1.69 -9.76
CA ILE A 136 -14.47 -3.01 -10.29
C ILE A 136 -15.22 -4.06 -9.50
N THR A 137 -16.03 -4.88 -10.18
CA THR A 137 -16.69 -6.04 -9.57
C THR A 137 -15.87 -7.29 -9.83
N ALA A 138 -15.36 -7.93 -8.79
CA ALA A 138 -14.41 -9.03 -8.95
C ALA A 138 -14.60 -10.11 -7.88
N VAL A 139 -14.02 -11.28 -8.09
CA VAL A 139 -13.86 -12.29 -7.04
C VAL A 139 -12.53 -12.04 -6.35
N LEU A 140 -12.55 -11.93 -5.02
CA LEU A 140 -11.34 -11.86 -4.21
C LEU A 140 -10.80 -13.28 -3.98
N GLN A 141 -9.53 -13.52 -4.26
CA GLN A 141 -8.88 -14.82 -4.05
C GLN A 141 -7.40 -14.63 -3.65
N ARG A 142 -6.66 -15.74 -3.55
CA ARG A 142 -5.20 -15.75 -3.38
C ARG A 142 -4.53 -16.12 -4.70
N ASP A 143 -3.32 -15.63 -4.92
CA ASP A 143 -2.50 -16.05 -6.06
C ASP A 143 -2.05 -17.51 -5.90
N PHE A 144 -1.41 -18.06 -6.94
CA PHE A 144 -1.05 -19.49 -6.95
C PHE A 144 -0.16 -19.92 -5.78
N ARG A 145 0.69 -19.02 -5.26
CA ARG A 145 1.62 -19.30 -4.17
C ARG A 145 1.08 -18.99 -2.78
N ASP A 146 -0.12 -18.39 -2.70
CA ASP A 146 -0.67 -17.88 -1.45
C ASP A 146 0.18 -16.76 -0.83
N ASP A 147 0.84 -15.97 -1.67
CA ASP A 147 1.65 -14.84 -1.25
C ASP A 147 0.77 -13.57 -1.20
N PHE A 148 -0.14 -13.38 -2.17
CA PHE A 148 -0.91 -12.14 -2.34
C PHE A 148 -2.41 -12.38 -2.49
N TYR A 149 -3.19 -11.41 -2.02
CA TYR A 149 -4.58 -11.29 -2.46
C TYR A 149 -4.63 -10.78 -3.90
N VAL A 150 -5.52 -11.35 -4.70
CA VAL A 150 -5.71 -10.97 -6.10
C VAL A 150 -7.19 -10.85 -6.40
N LEU A 151 -7.51 -9.93 -7.31
CA LEU A 151 -8.83 -9.79 -7.90
C LEU A 151 -8.89 -10.57 -9.21
N SER A 152 -10.00 -11.25 -9.48
CA SER A 152 -10.27 -11.87 -10.77
C SER A 152 -11.63 -11.46 -11.30
N VAL A 153 -11.69 -11.15 -12.59
CA VAL A 153 -12.86 -10.64 -13.30
C VAL A 153 -13.31 -11.64 -14.35
N ASN A 154 -14.61 -11.67 -14.63
CA ASN A 154 -15.18 -12.59 -15.61
C ASN A 154 -15.41 -11.91 -16.96
N SER A 155 -15.57 -10.59 -16.98
CA SER A 155 -15.86 -9.82 -18.19
C SER A 155 -15.30 -8.40 -18.09
N PRO A 156 -14.98 -7.74 -19.21
CA PRO A 156 -14.72 -6.29 -19.24
C PRO A 156 -15.90 -5.45 -18.72
N GLU A 157 -17.11 -6.00 -18.70
CA GLU A 157 -18.32 -5.35 -18.16
C GLU A 157 -18.27 -5.21 -16.63
N ASP A 158 -17.36 -5.92 -15.96
CA ASP A 158 -17.12 -5.80 -14.53
C ASP A 158 -16.44 -4.47 -14.13
N PHE A 159 -16.00 -3.68 -15.13
CA PHE A 159 -15.41 -2.36 -14.95
C PHE A 159 -16.44 -1.29 -15.29
N ASN A 160 -16.92 -0.58 -14.27
CA ASN A 160 -17.77 0.58 -14.45
C ASN A 160 -16.93 1.85 -14.24
N PHE A 161 -16.16 2.21 -15.27
CA PHE A 161 -15.26 3.37 -15.27
C PHE A 161 -15.86 4.54 -16.03
N ASP A 162 -15.69 5.74 -15.47
CA ASP A 162 -15.76 6.97 -16.24
C ASP A 162 -14.41 7.18 -16.94
N ALA A 163 -14.40 7.00 -18.26
CA ALA A 163 -13.19 7.11 -19.08
C ALA A 163 -12.55 8.51 -19.08
N THR A 164 -13.24 9.52 -18.57
CA THR A 164 -12.75 10.92 -18.49
C THR A 164 -12.23 11.32 -17.12
N THR A 165 -12.45 10.49 -16.11
CA THR A 165 -12.10 10.79 -14.71
C THR A 165 -11.09 9.76 -14.22
N ARG A 166 -9.97 10.21 -13.65
CA ARG A 166 -9.00 9.36 -12.95
C ARG A 166 -8.90 9.80 -11.49
N CYS A 167 -8.29 8.97 -10.65
CA CYS A 167 -7.95 9.38 -9.29
C CYS A 167 -7.13 10.68 -9.36
N ASN A 168 -7.57 11.67 -8.58
CA ASN A 168 -6.87 12.93 -8.44
C ASN A 168 -6.50 13.05 -6.97
N PHE A 169 -5.20 12.90 -6.69
CA PHE A 169 -4.67 13.10 -5.36
C PHE A 169 -4.12 14.52 -5.30
N ASP A 170 -4.47 15.25 -4.24
CA ASP A 170 -3.83 16.52 -3.93
C ASP A 170 -2.45 16.21 -3.33
N ILE A 171 -1.41 16.28 -4.17
CA ILE A 171 -0.04 15.87 -3.85
C ILE A 171 0.95 17.02 -4.04
N VAL A 172 2.04 16.97 -3.28
CA VAL A 172 3.25 17.77 -3.53
C VAL A 172 4.17 16.96 -4.46
N ALA A 173 4.31 17.45 -5.69
CA ALA A 173 5.13 16.83 -6.73
C ALA A 173 5.95 17.89 -7.51
N CYS A 174 6.97 18.45 -6.88
CA CYS A 174 7.82 19.48 -7.50
C CYS A 174 8.95 18.89 -8.37
N GLY A 175 9.13 17.57 -8.36
CA GLY A 175 10.21 16.86 -9.02
C GLY A 175 11.49 16.79 -8.18
N THR A 176 12.57 16.36 -8.82
CA THR A 176 13.87 16.18 -8.16
C THR A 176 14.89 17.24 -8.58
N ALA A 177 15.69 17.72 -7.64
CA ALA A 177 16.84 18.57 -7.88
C ALA A 177 18.11 17.74 -8.19
N ALA A 178 19.07 18.33 -8.90
CA ALA A 178 20.33 17.65 -9.23
C ALA A 178 21.26 17.45 -8.01
N SER A 179 21.20 18.35 -7.04
CA SER A 179 21.99 18.32 -5.81
C SER A 179 21.27 19.07 -4.69
N ALA A 180 21.67 18.82 -3.45
CA ALA A 180 21.31 19.68 -2.33
C ALA A 180 21.80 21.12 -2.52
N GLY A 181 21.12 22.06 -1.87
CA GLY A 181 21.46 23.47 -1.82
C GLY A 181 22.71 23.77 -0.97
N SER A 182 23.24 24.99 -1.07
CA SER A 182 24.46 25.39 -0.37
C SER A 182 24.22 25.89 1.06
N ASN A 183 22.98 26.30 1.35
CA ASN A 183 22.56 26.82 2.65
C ASN A 183 21.70 25.77 3.38
N THR A 184 22.05 25.46 4.64
CA THR A 184 21.30 24.48 5.45
C THR A 184 20.22 25.17 6.27
N LEU A 185 18.97 24.78 6.05
CA LEU A 185 17.79 25.23 6.82
C LEU A 185 17.45 24.25 7.95
N LEU A 186 17.60 22.95 7.69
CA LEU A 186 17.43 21.85 8.64
C LEU A 186 18.53 20.82 8.43
N SER A 187 19.08 20.31 9.52
CA SER A 187 19.91 19.10 9.54
C SER A 187 19.64 18.37 10.84
N GLU A 188 18.98 17.24 10.75
CA GLU A 188 18.64 16.37 11.88
C GLU A 188 19.15 14.96 11.63
N ASN A 189 19.99 14.48 12.53
CA ASN A 189 20.62 13.15 12.49
C ASN A 189 20.53 12.44 13.85
N PHE A 190 19.67 12.92 14.75
CA PHE A 190 19.34 12.36 16.06
C PHE A 190 20.51 12.13 17.04
N GLU A 191 21.74 12.51 16.69
CA GLU A 191 22.94 12.29 17.51
C GLU A 191 22.87 12.98 18.88
N THR A 192 22.12 14.08 18.95
CA THR A 192 21.89 14.85 20.19
C THR A 192 20.84 14.23 21.11
N GLN A 193 20.06 13.27 20.61
CA GLN A 193 18.95 12.65 21.32
C GLN A 193 19.43 11.49 22.22
N SER A 194 18.57 11.01 23.11
CA SER A 194 18.90 9.90 24.02
C SER A 194 18.34 8.58 23.48
N THR A 195 19.18 7.56 23.32
CA THR A 195 18.75 6.21 22.92
C THR A 195 17.73 5.65 23.91
N GLY A 196 16.67 5.02 23.39
CA GLY A 196 15.55 4.47 24.16
C GLY A 196 14.50 5.52 24.58
N ALA A 197 14.56 6.72 24.03
CA ALA A 197 13.59 7.78 24.30
C ALA A 197 12.88 8.20 23.00
N ALA A 198 11.64 8.68 23.14
CA ALA A 198 10.93 9.31 22.04
C ALA A 198 11.77 10.44 21.43
N ALA A 199 11.85 10.48 20.10
CA ALA A 199 12.57 11.51 19.38
C ALA A 199 11.92 12.87 19.63
N MET A 200 12.71 13.81 20.18
CA MET A 200 12.28 15.16 20.51
C MET A 200 13.34 16.19 20.07
N PRO A 201 13.73 16.25 18.77
CA PRO A 201 14.60 17.33 18.33
C PRO A 201 13.92 18.70 18.50
N ALA A 202 14.73 19.75 18.60
CA ALA A 202 14.22 21.08 18.93
C ALA A 202 13.21 21.58 17.87
N GLY A 203 11.99 21.88 18.31
CA GLY A 203 10.91 22.39 17.46
C GLY A 203 10.11 21.32 16.70
N TRP A 204 10.47 20.04 16.85
CA TRP A 204 9.72 18.93 16.26
C TRP A 204 8.54 18.52 17.14
N THR A 205 7.54 17.91 16.52
CA THR A 205 6.43 17.25 17.23
C THR A 205 6.47 15.76 16.95
N ASN A 206 6.48 14.94 18.00
CA ASN A 206 6.31 13.50 17.89
C ASN A 206 5.04 13.11 18.65
N PHE A 207 4.09 12.48 17.96
CA PHE A 207 2.72 12.30 18.43
C PHE A 207 2.21 10.89 18.13
N GLN A 208 1.56 10.30 19.13
CA GLN A 208 0.94 8.97 19.06
C GLN A 208 -0.55 9.18 18.86
N GLU A 209 -1.03 8.99 17.64
CA GLU A 209 -2.45 9.16 17.30
C GLU A 209 -3.25 7.91 17.71
N GLU A 210 -2.74 6.73 17.35
CA GLU A 210 -3.30 5.44 17.73
C GLU A 210 -2.23 4.50 18.28
N GLY A 211 -2.62 3.64 19.23
CA GLY A 211 -1.71 2.72 19.89
C GLY A 211 -0.80 3.39 20.92
N THR A 212 0.33 2.73 21.20
CA THR A 212 1.28 3.11 22.25
C THR A 212 2.72 3.24 21.76
N GLU A 213 2.98 2.95 20.49
CA GLU A 213 4.31 3.08 19.86
C GLU A 213 4.55 4.51 19.34
N THR A 214 5.81 4.87 19.15
CA THR A 214 6.25 6.23 18.74
C THR A 214 7.57 6.14 17.97
N TRP A 215 7.99 7.23 17.33
CA TRP A 215 9.34 7.35 16.80
C TRP A 215 10.35 7.42 17.96
N GLU A 216 11.02 6.30 18.23
CA GLU A 216 11.98 6.15 19.30
C GLU A 216 13.42 6.18 18.77
N VAL A 217 14.32 6.86 19.48
CA VAL A 217 15.73 6.92 19.13
C VAL A 217 16.40 5.59 19.47
N TYR A 218 17.02 4.95 18.49
CA TYR A 218 17.71 3.68 18.67
C TYR A 218 19.16 3.74 18.18
N THR A 219 19.93 2.73 18.57
CA THR A 219 21.25 2.48 17.97
C THR A 219 21.43 0.98 17.81
N ALA A 220 21.95 0.57 16.67
CA ALA A 220 22.16 -0.83 16.34
C ALA A 220 23.47 -1.03 15.58
N THR A 221 24.04 -2.22 15.70
CA THR A 221 25.27 -2.62 15.00
C THR A 221 25.07 -3.99 14.35
N GLY A 222 25.96 -4.36 13.43
CA GLY A 222 25.88 -5.65 12.75
C GLY A 222 25.08 -5.58 11.46
N ALA A 223 24.23 -6.57 11.21
CA ALA A 223 23.51 -6.71 9.93
C ALA A 223 22.39 -5.67 9.74
N ASN A 224 21.87 -5.10 10.83
CA ASN A 224 20.88 -4.02 10.80
C ASN A 224 21.44 -2.81 11.56
N ALA A 225 22.49 -2.20 11.02
CA ALA A 225 23.17 -1.10 11.69
C ALA A 225 22.42 0.22 11.46
N SER A 226 22.25 1.00 12.53
CA SER A 226 21.79 2.38 12.42
C SER A 226 22.91 3.28 11.89
N LEU A 227 22.59 4.48 11.43
CA LEU A 227 23.58 5.48 10.97
C LEU A 227 24.17 6.28 12.14
N GLY A 228 24.49 5.59 13.25
CA GLY A 228 24.78 6.21 14.54
C GLY A 228 23.57 6.12 15.46
N LYS A 229 22.96 7.25 15.81
CA LYS A 229 21.60 7.28 16.37
C LYS A 229 20.62 7.60 15.26
N SER A 230 19.64 6.73 15.11
CA SER A 230 18.53 6.91 14.17
C SER A 230 17.21 6.83 14.95
N VAL A 231 16.08 7.06 14.30
CA VAL A 231 14.76 6.82 14.91
C VAL A 231 14.05 5.66 14.22
N SER A 232 13.26 4.91 14.97
CA SER A 232 12.44 3.84 14.44
C SER A 232 11.04 3.88 15.03
N CYS A 233 10.07 3.38 14.26
CA CYS A 233 8.72 3.13 14.72
C CYS A 233 8.26 1.80 14.13
N GLY A 234 7.67 0.94 14.97
CA GLY A 234 7.23 -0.39 14.58
C GLY A 234 6.18 -0.93 15.54
N SER A 235 5.17 -1.61 15.00
CA SER A 235 4.03 -2.12 15.76
C SER A 235 4.19 -3.61 16.13
N PHE A 236 5.24 -4.29 15.63
CA PHE A 236 5.46 -5.71 15.88
C PHE A 236 5.50 -6.04 17.39
N ARG A 237 4.50 -6.82 17.84
CA ARG A 237 4.35 -7.27 19.23
C ARG A 237 4.17 -6.14 20.26
N SER A 238 3.74 -4.94 19.84
CA SER A 238 3.30 -3.88 20.75
C SER A 238 2.10 -4.33 21.60
N GLY A 239 1.21 -5.14 20.99
CA GLY A 239 -0.08 -5.52 21.57
C GLY A 239 -1.18 -4.49 21.29
N ASP A 240 -0.88 -3.47 20.49
CA ASP A 240 -1.85 -2.49 20.01
C ASP A 240 -2.75 -3.09 18.93
N ALA A 241 -3.96 -2.54 18.80
CA ALA A 241 -4.90 -2.94 17.73
C ALA A 241 -4.64 -2.22 16.41
N SER A 242 -3.93 -1.09 16.47
CA SER A 242 -3.35 -0.34 15.36
C SER A 242 -2.36 0.66 15.98
N THR A 243 -1.36 1.04 15.20
CA THR A 243 -0.34 2.01 15.57
C THR A 243 -0.33 3.11 14.52
N VAL A 244 -0.55 4.36 14.93
CA VAL A 244 -0.38 5.53 14.07
C VAL A 244 0.48 6.55 14.80
N ALA A 245 1.68 6.80 14.29
CA ALA A 245 2.67 7.66 14.93
C ALA A 245 3.26 8.69 13.97
N TRP A 246 3.33 9.94 14.42
CA TRP A 246 3.77 11.08 13.64
C TRP A 246 5.10 11.61 14.16
N LEU A 247 5.98 12.00 13.24
CA LEU A 247 7.15 12.84 13.52
C LEU A 247 7.15 14.01 12.54
N ILE A 248 6.95 15.21 13.05
CA ILE A 248 6.69 16.43 12.27
C ILE A 248 7.83 17.42 12.50
N THR A 249 8.38 17.96 11.40
CA THR A 249 9.40 19.00 11.43
C THR A 249 8.85 20.30 12.03
N PRO A 250 9.71 21.26 12.42
CA PRO A 250 9.28 22.64 12.57
C PRO A 250 8.68 23.17 11.26
N GLN A 251 7.98 24.30 11.35
CA GLN A 251 7.53 25.02 10.17
C GLN A 251 8.68 25.81 9.54
N PHE A 252 8.70 25.85 8.21
CA PHE A 252 9.62 26.64 7.40
C PHE A 252 8.83 27.62 6.52
N ASP A 253 9.40 28.80 6.29
CA ASP A 253 8.87 29.78 5.33
C ASP A 253 9.50 29.51 3.96
N PHE A 254 8.75 28.87 3.06
CA PHE A 254 9.19 28.54 1.69
C PHE A 254 9.17 29.76 0.75
N ASP A 255 8.70 30.92 1.21
CA ASP A 255 8.83 32.19 0.46
C ASP A 255 10.10 32.97 0.85
N ALA A 256 10.80 32.56 1.92
CA ALA A 256 11.98 33.25 2.43
C ALA A 256 13.27 32.95 1.64
N GLN A 257 13.28 31.85 0.89
CA GLN A 257 14.39 31.44 0.05
C GLN A 257 13.90 30.80 -1.27
N SER A 258 14.80 30.14 -1.99
CA SER A 258 14.48 29.49 -3.27
C SER A 258 15.41 28.31 -3.49
N GLY A 259 14.99 27.34 -4.31
CA GLY A 259 15.79 26.15 -4.56
C GLY A 259 15.81 25.22 -3.36
N GLU A 260 14.70 25.14 -2.63
CA GLU A 260 14.57 24.28 -1.47
C GLU A 260 14.67 22.82 -1.89
N VAL A 261 15.58 22.09 -1.23
CA VAL A 261 15.80 20.67 -1.47
C VAL A 261 15.70 19.92 -0.16
N PHE A 262 14.74 19.01 -0.10
CA PHE A 262 14.49 18.11 1.01
C PHE A 262 15.06 16.72 0.74
N SER A 263 15.65 16.11 1.76
CA SER A 263 16.10 14.72 1.68
C SER A 263 16.17 14.05 3.05
N PHE A 264 16.16 12.73 3.05
CA PHE A 264 16.30 11.86 4.22
C PHE A 264 16.79 10.47 3.80
N GLU A 265 17.10 9.61 4.77
CA GLU A 265 17.37 8.20 4.54
C GLU A 265 16.40 7.33 5.34
N THR A 266 15.92 6.25 4.72
CA THR A 266 15.05 5.27 5.39
C THR A 266 15.59 3.86 5.28
N SER A 267 15.31 3.04 6.28
CA SER A 267 15.43 1.59 6.23
C SER A 267 14.12 0.95 6.68
N ASN A 268 13.98 -0.35 6.45
CA ASN A 268 12.94 -1.13 7.10
C ASN A 268 13.53 -2.41 7.69
N SER A 269 12.86 -2.90 8.73
CA SER A 269 13.02 -4.24 9.26
C SER A 269 11.75 -5.03 9.04
N PHE A 270 11.59 -5.52 7.81
CA PHE A 270 10.43 -6.31 7.35
C PHE A 270 9.13 -5.50 7.47
N ALA A 271 8.97 -4.46 6.64
CA ALA A 271 7.79 -3.57 6.68
C ALA A 271 6.47 -4.38 6.68
N ASP A 272 6.42 -5.49 5.94
CA ASP A 272 5.42 -6.58 6.00
C ASP A 272 3.95 -6.11 5.91
N GLY A 273 3.66 -4.91 5.39
CA GLY A 273 2.28 -4.37 5.32
C GLY A 273 2.00 -3.21 6.27
N SER A 274 2.99 -2.79 7.06
CA SER A 274 3.05 -1.42 7.60
C SER A 274 3.48 -0.42 6.52
N SER A 275 3.23 0.87 6.75
CA SER A 275 3.66 1.93 5.86
C SER A 275 4.30 3.10 6.61
N MET A 276 5.22 3.79 5.91
CA MET A 276 5.66 5.12 6.31
C MET A 276 5.35 6.11 5.19
N GLU A 277 4.57 7.12 5.52
CA GLU A 277 4.18 8.19 4.61
C GLU A 277 5.00 9.44 4.86
N VAL A 278 5.26 10.20 3.78
CA VAL A 278 5.87 11.53 3.85
C VAL A 278 4.84 12.54 3.37
N LEU A 279 4.47 13.44 4.27
CA LEU A 279 3.35 14.37 4.09
C LEU A 279 3.84 15.81 4.22
N PHE A 280 3.16 16.72 3.55
CA PHE A 280 3.38 18.16 3.64
C PHE A 280 2.10 18.87 4.08
N SER A 281 2.21 19.90 4.90
CA SER A 281 1.07 20.73 5.31
C SER A 281 1.45 22.21 5.35
N ASN A 282 0.63 23.04 4.71
CA ASN A 282 0.70 24.50 4.80
C ASN A 282 -0.13 25.10 5.95
N ASP A 283 -1.02 24.32 6.57
CA ASP A 283 -2.02 24.81 7.53
C ASP A 283 -1.92 24.19 8.93
N TRP A 284 -1.01 23.24 9.14
CA TRP A 284 -0.68 22.76 10.48
C TRP A 284 -0.16 23.90 11.36
N ASP A 285 -0.68 24.02 12.58
CA ASP A 285 -0.46 25.17 13.47
C ASP A 285 0.68 24.99 14.48
N GLY A 286 1.43 23.89 14.37
CA GLY A 286 2.50 23.54 15.31
C GLY A 286 2.02 22.85 16.60
N THR A 287 0.73 22.52 16.71
CA THR A 287 0.16 21.86 17.90
C THR A 287 -0.27 20.42 17.63
N THR A 288 -0.27 19.58 18.66
CA THR A 288 -0.76 18.20 18.56
C THR A 288 -2.26 18.14 18.24
N ALA A 289 -3.05 19.08 18.77
CA ALA A 289 -4.47 19.17 18.45
C ALA A 289 -4.73 19.55 16.98
N GLY A 290 -3.83 20.34 16.38
CA GLY A 290 -3.91 20.76 14.99
C GLY A 290 -3.62 19.64 13.98
N ILE A 291 -2.95 18.55 14.38
CA ILE A 291 -2.59 17.44 13.47
C ILE A 291 -3.83 16.87 12.78
N ALA A 292 -4.91 16.63 13.54
CA ALA A 292 -6.14 16.04 13.04
C ALA A 292 -7.01 16.99 12.20
N THR A 293 -6.73 18.30 12.23
CA THR A 293 -7.50 19.33 11.50
C THR A 293 -6.75 19.94 10.33
N ALA A 294 -5.43 19.73 10.27
CA ALA A 294 -4.59 20.19 9.18
C ALA A 294 -4.83 19.35 7.92
N SER A 295 -4.59 19.97 6.78
CA SER A 295 -4.55 19.31 5.49
C SER A 295 -3.14 18.75 5.28
N TRP A 296 -3.05 17.43 5.08
CA TRP A 296 -1.80 16.73 4.83
C TRP A 296 -1.78 16.19 3.39
N GLU A 297 -0.94 16.78 2.56
CA GLU A 297 -0.76 16.39 1.16
C GLU A 297 0.39 15.38 1.05
N PRO A 298 0.19 14.22 0.39
CA PRO A 298 1.26 13.29 0.11
C PRO A 298 2.39 13.92 -0.72
N MET A 299 3.63 13.67 -0.32
CA MET A 299 4.80 14.00 -1.14
C MET A 299 5.10 12.84 -2.09
N ALA A 300 5.04 13.07 -3.39
CA ALA A 300 5.13 12.02 -4.41
C ALA A 300 6.56 11.74 -4.90
N ASP A 301 7.45 12.73 -4.82
CA ASP A 301 8.84 12.64 -5.26
C ASP A 301 9.83 11.91 -4.32
N PRO A 302 9.69 11.94 -2.97
CA PRO A 302 10.62 11.23 -2.10
C PRO A 302 10.52 9.72 -2.25
N ILE A 303 11.67 9.05 -2.28
CA ILE A 303 11.75 7.59 -2.19
C ILE A 303 11.67 7.19 -0.71
N VAL A 304 10.64 6.44 -0.35
CA VAL A 304 10.59 5.67 0.89
C VAL A 304 11.03 4.24 0.57
N VAL A 305 11.84 3.65 1.44
CA VAL A 305 12.29 2.26 1.31
C VAL A 305 11.12 1.29 1.10
N ASP A 306 11.24 0.42 0.10
CA ASP A 306 10.26 -0.62 -0.20
C ASP A 306 10.47 -1.85 0.69
N ASP A 307 9.40 -2.57 1.01
CA ASP A 307 9.45 -3.80 1.83
C ASP A 307 10.38 -4.88 1.25
N SER A 308 10.52 -4.93 -0.09
CA SER A 308 11.41 -5.90 -0.75
C SER A 308 12.90 -5.54 -0.66
N GLU A 309 13.26 -4.37 -0.14
CA GLU A 309 14.64 -4.00 0.10
C GLU A 309 15.24 -4.85 1.24
N ASN A 310 16.54 -5.15 1.15
CA ASN A 310 17.17 -5.94 2.21
C ASN A 310 17.20 -5.15 3.51
N PHE A 311 16.72 -5.77 4.59
CA PHE A 311 16.75 -5.17 5.92
C PHE A 311 18.14 -4.65 6.28
N GLY A 312 18.21 -3.47 6.91
CA GLY A 312 19.46 -2.80 7.28
C GLY A 312 20.14 -2.02 6.15
N ASN A 313 19.66 -2.11 4.91
CA ASN A 313 20.05 -1.17 3.87
C ASN A 313 19.34 0.17 4.07
N TRP A 314 20.10 1.25 4.01
CA TRP A 314 19.57 2.61 4.03
C TRP A 314 19.38 3.12 2.61
N VAL A 315 18.17 3.57 2.31
CA VAL A 315 17.75 4.09 1.02
C VAL A 315 17.63 5.61 1.13
N PHE A 316 18.38 6.30 0.27
CA PHE A 316 18.31 7.74 0.13
C PHE A 316 17.03 8.16 -0.61
N SER A 317 16.32 9.14 -0.06
CA SER A 317 15.06 9.64 -0.61
C SER A 317 15.17 10.29 -1.99
N GLY A 318 16.40 10.61 -2.42
CA GLY A 318 16.64 11.55 -3.50
C GLY A 318 16.65 13.00 -3.02
N ASN A 319 17.06 13.90 -3.91
CA ASN A 319 17.02 15.34 -3.69
C ASN A 319 15.64 15.85 -4.14
N VAL A 320 14.67 15.89 -3.25
CA VAL A 320 13.30 16.33 -3.56
C VAL A 320 13.27 17.86 -3.63
N SER A 321 12.90 18.42 -4.78
CA SER A 321 12.67 19.86 -4.88
C SER A 321 11.39 20.21 -4.11
N LEU A 322 11.37 21.40 -3.52
CA LEU A 322 10.16 22.01 -2.95
C LEU A 322 9.83 23.35 -3.63
N ASP A 323 10.39 23.61 -4.83
CA ASP A 323 10.23 24.90 -5.55
C ASP A 323 8.78 25.22 -5.96
N CYS A 324 7.88 24.23 -5.92
CA CYS A 324 6.46 24.42 -6.21
C CYS A 324 5.62 24.74 -4.97
N VAL A 325 6.19 24.59 -3.78
CA VAL A 325 5.58 24.92 -2.50
C VAL A 325 5.78 26.42 -2.21
N THR A 326 4.79 27.04 -1.58
CA THR A 326 4.86 28.46 -1.18
C THR A 326 4.33 28.64 0.25
N GLY A 327 4.62 29.79 0.86
CA GLY A 327 4.17 30.13 2.20
C GLY A 327 4.88 29.35 3.31
N THR A 328 4.25 29.31 4.49
CA THR A 328 4.77 28.54 5.63
C THR A 328 4.22 27.11 5.59
N GLY A 329 5.05 26.12 5.89
CA GLY A 329 4.60 24.72 5.99
C GLY A 329 5.55 23.81 6.75
N ALA A 330 5.12 22.57 6.99
CA ALA A 330 5.88 21.54 7.68
C ALA A 330 5.81 20.21 6.92
N ILE A 331 6.82 19.37 7.15
CA ILE A 331 6.90 18.02 6.61
C ILE A 331 6.68 17.03 7.76
N ALA A 332 5.94 15.96 7.51
CA ALA A 332 5.66 14.91 8.48
C ALA A 332 6.03 13.52 7.95
N PHE A 333 6.53 12.69 8.86
CA PHE A 333 6.69 11.26 8.68
C PHE A 333 5.61 10.56 9.51
N ARG A 334 4.70 9.84 8.85
CA ARG A 334 3.61 9.11 9.52
C ARG A 334 3.80 7.62 9.34
N TYR A 335 3.99 6.91 10.44
CA TYR A 335 3.98 5.45 10.45
C TYR A 335 2.56 4.93 10.69
N ILE A 336 2.16 3.90 9.96
CA ILE A 336 0.90 3.17 10.14
C ILE A 336 1.19 1.68 10.24
N GLY A 337 0.74 1.05 11.33
CA GLY A 337 0.79 -0.38 11.59
C GLY A 337 -0.58 -0.92 12.02
N SER A 338 -0.82 -2.19 11.73
CA SER A 338 -2.10 -2.89 11.93
C SER A 338 -2.28 -3.51 13.32
N GLY A 339 -1.24 -3.61 14.14
CA GLY A 339 -1.23 -4.39 15.38
C GLY A 339 -0.95 -5.90 15.20
N ASP A 340 -1.03 -6.42 13.96
CA ASP A 340 -0.78 -7.83 13.65
C ASP A 340 0.72 -8.10 13.48
N ALA A 341 1.26 -9.01 14.27
CA ALA A 341 2.66 -9.42 14.20
C ALA A 341 3.09 -10.00 12.83
N GLY A 342 2.15 -10.41 11.98
CA GLY A 342 2.43 -10.83 10.62
C GLY A 342 2.52 -9.69 9.60
N THR A 343 2.09 -8.47 9.96
CA THR A 343 2.02 -7.33 9.03
C THR A 343 2.47 -5.98 9.62
N ASP A 344 3.32 -6.01 10.64
CA ASP A 344 3.69 -4.84 11.44
C ASP A 344 5.19 -4.61 11.51
N GLY A 345 5.81 -4.42 10.36
CA GLY A 345 7.22 -4.09 10.31
C GLY A 345 7.63 -2.81 11.01
N THR A 346 8.95 -2.62 11.07
CA THR A 346 9.54 -1.38 11.57
C THR A 346 10.05 -0.56 10.40
N TYR A 347 9.80 0.75 10.44
CA TYR A 347 10.50 1.72 9.61
C TYR A 347 11.54 2.47 10.43
N GLU A 348 12.69 2.72 9.82
CA GLU A 348 13.76 3.50 10.40
C GLU A 348 14.07 4.73 9.54
N LEU A 349 14.44 5.84 10.19
CA LEU A 349 14.59 7.15 9.58
C LEU A 349 15.81 7.88 10.15
N ASP A 350 16.57 8.53 9.28
CA ASP A 350 17.73 9.33 9.65
C ASP A 350 18.11 10.38 8.58
N ASN A 351 19.12 11.19 8.88
CA ASN A 351 19.79 12.14 7.99
C ASN A 351 18.82 13.07 7.25
N ILE A 352 17.87 13.64 7.99
CA ILE A 352 16.84 14.54 7.49
C ILE A 352 17.46 15.91 7.25
N SER A 353 17.35 16.41 6.03
CA SER A 353 17.97 17.65 5.57
C SER A 353 17.00 18.48 4.77
N LEU A 354 16.98 19.79 5.04
CA LEU A 354 16.37 20.80 4.18
C LEU A 354 17.43 21.85 3.87
N THR A 355 17.67 22.09 2.59
CA THR A 355 18.65 23.05 2.10
C THR A 355 18.01 24.03 1.13
N SER A 356 18.68 25.15 0.85
CA SER A 356 18.31 26.11 -0.18
C SER A 356 19.54 26.52 -0.98
N ASN A 357 19.33 27.18 -2.13
CA ASN A 357 20.44 27.72 -2.94
C ASN A 357 21.34 28.70 -2.18
#